data_AF-A0A7S3GQZ9-F1
#
_entry.id   AF-A0A7S3GQZ9-F1
#
_cell.length_a   1.000
_cell.length_b   1.000
_cell.length_c   1.000
_cell.angle_alpha   90.00
_cell.angle_beta   90.00
_cell.angle_gamma   90.00
#
_symmetry.space_group_name_H-M   'P 1'
#
loop_
_entity.id
_entity.type
_entity.pdbx_description
1 polymer ?
#
loop_
_entity_poly.entity_id
_entity_poly.type
_entity_poly.pdbx_seq_one_letter_code
_entity_poly.pdbx_strand_id
1 'polypeptide(L)'
;KDQYQKEEYRQQLFAPGGVATEKLAIFERTLADSGTGFAVPQAGFSVADLMYYSFLCVIRSGFLEGLGSELLKGYPSISKHKEMVANLPAVKAYYADKKRSNPNDVPNYEVFSPGK
;
A
#
# COMPACT_ATOMS: atom_id res chain seq x y z
N LYS A 1 10.62 -21.80 -3.04
CA LYS A 1 9.56 -21.92 -2.01
C LYS A 1 8.25 -22.17 -2.72
N ASP A 2 7.55 -23.22 -2.31
CA ASP A 2 6.20 -23.52 -2.78
C ASP A 2 5.23 -22.36 -2.45
N GLN A 3 4.20 -22.15 -3.27
CA GLN A 3 3.26 -21.02 -3.15
C GLN A 3 2.54 -21.03 -1.80
N TYR A 4 2.07 -22.21 -1.39
CA TYR A 4 1.44 -22.45 -0.10
C TYR A 4 2.33 -22.02 1.08
N GLN A 5 3.62 -22.35 1.03
CA GLN A 5 4.57 -21.92 2.07
C GLN A 5 4.68 -20.40 2.13
N LYS A 6 4.67 -19.69 0.99
CA LYS A 6 4.74 -18.22 0.97
C LYS A 6 3.50 -17.58 1.58
N GLU A 7 2.32 -18.15 1.35
CA GLU A 7 1.07 -17.68 1.95
C GLU A 7 1.07 -17.86 3.46
N GLU A 8 1.45 -19.06 3.95
CA GLU A 8 1.58 -19.32 5.39
C GLU A 8 2.58 -18.36 6.06
N TYR A 9 3.74 -18.12 5.44
CA TYR A 9 4.71 -17.15 5.96
C TYR A 9 4.12 -15.73 6.04
N ARG A 10 3.35 -15.30 5.04
CA ARG A 10 2.68 -13.98 5.08
C ARG A 10 1.64 -13.94 6.19
N GLN A 11 0.82 -14.97 6.33
CA GLN A 11 -0.16 -15.06 7.43
C GLN A 11 0.53 -14.96 8.79
N GLN A 12 1.66 -15.62 8.99
CA GLN A 12 2.46 -15.52 10.22
C GLN A 12 3.01 -14.11 10.45
N LEU A 13 3.51 -13.44 9.41
CA LEU A 13 4.01 -12.06 9.52
C LEU A 13 2.92 -11.07 9.97
N PHE A 14 1.67 -11.31 9.57
CA PHE A 14 0.51 -10.47 9.87
C PHE A 14 -0.39 -11.04 10.98
N ALA A 15 0.03 -12.13 11.64
CA ALA A 15 -0.62 -12.66 12.82
C ALA A 15 -0.35 -11.74 14.04
N PRO A 16 -1.10 -11.89 15.16
CA PRO A 16 -0.77 -11.21 16.41
C PRO A 16 0.68 -11.48 16.83
N GLY A 17 1.45 -10.42 17.13
CA GLY A 17 2.88 -10.52 17.45
C GLY A 17 3.81 -10.73 16.24
N GLY A 18 3.27 -10.79 15.03
CA GLY A 18 4.06 -10.83 13.81
C GLY A 18 4.69 -9.47 13.47
N VAL A 19 5.88 -9.51 12.87
CA VAL A 19 6.67 -8.29 12.54
C VAL A 19 5.90 -7.32 11.64
N ALA A 20 5.06 -7.81 10.72
CA ALA A 20 4.29 -6.92 9.87
C ALA A 20 3.13 -6.25 10.63
N THR A 21 2.50 -6.97 11.57
CA THR A 21 1.49 -6.42 12.49
C THR A 21 2.08 -5.32 13.36
N GLU A 22 3.27 -5.52 13.92
CA GLU A 22 3.96 -4.50 14.71
C GLU A 22 4.25 -3.24 13.89
N LYS A 23 4.69 -3.40 12.64
CA LYS A 23 4.90 -2.27 11.72
C LYS A 23 3.60 -1.54 11.40
N LEU A 24 2.50 -2.25 11.15
CA LEU A 24 1.19 -1.62 10.95
C LEU A 24 0.77 -0.83 12.19
N ALA A 25 1.00 -1.35 13.40
CA ALA A 25 0.71 -0.63 14.64
C ALA A 25 1.56 0.64 14.81
N ILE A 26 2.84 0.61 14.40
CA ILE A 26 3.69 1.80 14.40
C ILE A 26 3.15 2.86 13.43
N PHE A 27 2.80 2.47 12.20
CA PHE A 27 2.25 3.41 11.23
C PHE A 27 0.89 3.97 11.68
N GLU A 28 0.01 3.14 12.23
CA GLU A 28 -1.27 3.59 12.78
C GLU A 28 -1.07 4.64 13.86
N ARG A 29 -0.15 4.40 14.82
CA ARG A 29 0.18 5.38 15.86
C ARG A 29 0.79 6.65 15.26
N THR A 30 1.73 6.51 14.35
CA THR A 30 2.39 7.66 13.69
C THR A 30 1.37 8.56 12.99
N LEU A 31 0.41 7.96 12.29
CA LEU A 31 -0.66 8.68 11.60
C LEU A 31 -1.69 9.26 12.57
N ALA A 32 -2.01 8.57 13.66
CA ALA A 32 -2.88 9.09 14.71
C ALA A 32 -2.26 10.34 15.38
N ASP A 33 -0.97 10.26 15.73
CA ASP A 33 -0.22 11.33 16.39
C ASP A 33 0.09 12.51 15.46
N SER A 34 0.03 12.30 14.14
CA SER A 34 0.38 13.32 13.14
C SER A 34 -0.49 14.58 13.20
N GLY A 35 -1.75 14.46 13.67
CA GLY A 35 -2.79 15.50 13.62
C GLY A 35 -3.25 15.90 12.20
N THR A 36 -2.38 15.77 11.20
CA THR A 36 -2.58 16.14 9.80
C THR A 36 -3.03 14.97 8.92
N GLY A 37 -2.73 13.75 9.33
CA GLY A 37 -2.89 12.53 8.53
C GLY A 37 -1.73 12.25 7.59
N PHE A 38 -0.70 13.11 7.52
CA PHE A 38 0.52 12.84 6.76
C PHE A 38 1.56 12.10 7.60
N ALA A 39 2.35 11.24 6.96
CA ALA A 39 3.39 10.46 7.60
C ALA A 39 4.51 11.34 8.20
N VAL A 40 4.76 12.51 7.60
CA VAL A 40 5.70 13.52 8.09
C VAL A 40 4.95 14.85 8.24
N PRO A 41 4.33 15.14 9.40
CA PRO A 41 3.42 16.27 9.57
C PRO A 41 4.01 17.61 9.18
N GLN A 42 5.31 17.79 9.42
CA GLN A 42 6.05 19.04 9.23
C GLN A 42 6.36 19.31 7.76
N ALA A 43 6.39 18.25 6.94
CA ALA A 43 6.60 18.35 5.49
C ALA A 43 5.28 18.40 4.71
N GLY A 44 4.14 18.07 5.36
CA GLY A 44 2.88 17.84 4.67
C GLY A 44 2.97 16.60 3.78
N PHE A 45 2.38 16.66 2.59
CA PHE A 45 2.44 15.56 1.63
C PHE A 45 3.87 15.36 1.11
N SER A 46 4.38 14.13 1.23
CA SER A 46 5.75 13.78 0.88
C SER A 46 5.85 12.42 0.17
N VAL A 47 7.06 12.04 -0.23
CA VAL A 47 7.34 10.71 -0.79
C VAL A 47 7.00 9.58 0.19
N ALA A 48 7.02 9.83 1.50
CA ALA A 48 6.65 8.84 2.51
C ALA A 48 5.17 8.45 2.39
N ASP A 49 4.30 9.45 2.20
CA ASP A 49 2.86 9.25 1.99
C ASP A 49 2.59 8.50 0.69
N LEU A 50 3.29 8.84 -0.39
CA LEU A 50 3.15 8.16 -1.68
C LEU A 50 3.58 6.70 -1.60
N MET A 51 4.76 6.42 -1.02
CA MET A 51 5.23 5.03 -0.86
C MET A 51 4.28 4.21 0.01
N TYR A 52 3.81 4.80 1.12
CA TYR A 52 2.91 4.11 2.02
C TYR A 52 1.54 3.86 1.37
N TYR A 53 0.98 4.86 0.68
CA TYR A 53 -0.24 4.70 -0.11
C TYR A 53 -0.12 3.56 -1.15
N SER A 54 0.97 3.54 -1.93
CA SER A 54 1.21 2.47 -2.91
C SER A 54 1.29 1.10 -2.24
N PHE A 55 1.97 0.98 -1.10
CA PHE A 55 2.03 -0.26 -0.33
C PHE A 55 0.63 -0.73 0.12
N LEU A 56 -0.22 0.18 0.62
CA LEU A 56 -1.59 -0.15 1.01
C LEU A 56 -2.45 -0.59 -0.18
N CYS A 57 -2.24 -0.02 -1.36
CA CYS A 57 -2.88 -0.46 -2.59
C CYS A 57 -2.45 -1.87 -3.01
N VAL A 58 -1.16 -2.22 -2.87
CA VAL A 58 -0.64 -3.57 -3.15
C VAL A 58 -1.22 -4.63 -2.21
N ILE A 59 -1.35 -4.32 -0.92
CA ILE A 59 -2.02 -5.22 0.04
C ILE A 59 -3.45 -5.52 -0.41
N ARG A 60 -4.20 -4.49 -0.82
CA ARG A 60 -5.62 -4.63 -1.20
C ARG A 60 -5.85 -5.18 -2.60
N SER A 61 -4.84 -5.20 -3.48
CA SER A 61 -5.03 -5.63 -4.87
C SER A 61 -5.06 -7.15 -5.04
N GLY A 62 -4.79 -7.92 -3.98
CA GLY A 62 -4.62 -9.38 -4.07
C GLY A 62 -3.26 -9.81 -4.61
N PHE A 63 -2.34 -8.87 -4.89
CA PHE A 63 -0.97 -9.18 -5.30
C PHE A 63 -0.20 -9.98 -4.23
N LEU A 64 -0.52 -9.75 -2.96
CA LEU A 64 -0.03 -10.53 -1.83
C LEU A 64 -1.06 -11.59 -1.44
N GLU A 65 -1.04 -12.73 -2.13
CA GLU A 65 -1.86 -13.90 -1.80
C GLU A 65 -1.68 -14.33 -0.33
N GLY A 66 -2.74 -14.87 0.26
CA GLY A 66 -2.77 -15.29 1.66
C GLY A 66 -3.12 -14.18 2.66
N LEU A 67 -3.26 -12.92 2.21
CA LEU A 67 -3.73 -11.79 3.04
C LEU A 67 -5.19 -11.44 2.73
N GLY A 68 -6.02 -11.38 3.76
CA GLY A 68 -7.45 -11.04 3.61
C GLY A 68 -7.70 -9.56 3.37
N SER A 69 -8.84 -9.22 2.76
CA SER A 69 -9.33 -7.84 2.57
C SER A 69 -9.51 -7.06 3.88
N GLU A 70 -9.57 -7.81 4.98
CA GLU A 70 -9.87 -7.37 6.34
C GLU A 70 -8.62 -6.89 7.08
N LEU A 71 -7.42 -7.10 6.52
CA LEU A 71 -6.15 -6.85 7.20
C LEU A 71 -6.03 -5.44 7.79
N LEU A 72 -6.61 -4.46 7.11
CA LEU A 72 -6.54 -3.05 7.51
C LEU A 72 -7.72 -2.58 8.36
N LYS A 73 -8.73 -3.42 8.65
CA LYS A 73 -9.94 -3.01 9.37
C LYS A 73 -9.68 -2.51 10.80
N GLY A 74 -8.63 -3.00 11.44
CA GLY A 74 -8.23 -2.58 12.79
C GLY A 74 -7.45 -1.25 12.84
N TYR A 75 -7.22 -0.60 11.70
CA TYR A 75 -6.31 0.54 11.57
C TYR A 75 -7.02 1.75 10.93
N PRO A 76 -7.81 2.51 11.71
CA PRO A 76 -8.61 3.62 11.19
C PRO A 76 -7.77 4.80 10.67
N SER A 77 -6.63 5.12 11.29
CA SER A 77 -5.77 6.22 10.85
C SER A 77 -5.08 5.88 9.53
N ILE A 78 -4.65 4.64 9.35
CA ILE A 78 -4.16 4.11 8.07
C ILE A 78 -5.24 4.21 6.99
N SER A 79 -6.49 3.85 7.32
CA SER A 79 -7.61 3.93 6.38
C SER A 79 -7.88 5.38 5.96
N LYS A 80 -7.91 6.30 6.92
CA LYS A 80 -8.08 7.74 6.67
C LYS A 80 -6.94 8.31 5.83
N HIS A 81 -5.69 7.95 6.13
CA HIS A 81 -4.53 8.34 5.35
C HIS A 81 -4.64 7.88 3.89
N LYS A 82 -4.99 6.61 3.68
CA LYS A 82 -5.20 6.06 2.33
C LYS A 82 -6.28 6.82 1.56
N GLU A 83 -7.39 7.13 2.19
CA GLU A 83 -8.48 7.91 1.57
C GLU A 83 -8.05 9.34 1.26
N MET A 84 -7.31 9.98 2.16
CA MET A 84 -6.78 11.32 1.95
C MET A 84 -5.85 11.36 0.73
N VAL A 85 -4.87 10.46 0.64
CA VAL A 85 -3.94 10.39 -0.50
C VAL A 85 -4.67 10.02 -1.79
N ALA A 86 -5.62 9.07 -1.76
CA ALA A 86 -6.46 8.72 -2.91
C ALA A 86 -7.28 9.91 -3.44
N ASN A 87 -7.61 10.87 -2.58
CA ASN A 87 -8.40 12.04 -2.94
C ASN A 87 -7.59 13.22 -3.46
N LEU A 88 -6.25 13.14 -3.45
CA LEU A 88 -5.40 14.18 -4.03
C LEU A 88 -5.69 14.34 -5.53
N PRO A 89 -5.79 15.57 -6.06
CA PRO A 89 -6.10 15.81 -7.47
C PRO A 89 -5.17 15.07 -8.44
N ALA A 90 -3.87 15.03 -8.16
CA ALA A 90 -2.88 14.34 -8.99
C ALA A 90 -3.07 12.82 -9.00
N VAL A 91 -3.44 12.22 -7.85
CA VAL A 91 -3.70 10.78 -7.74
C VAL A 91 -4.99 10.42 -8.49
N LYS A 92 -6.04 11.22 -8.32
CA LYS A 92 -7.29 11.07 -9.10
C LYS A 92 -7.04 11.21 -10.61
N ALA A 93 -6.25 12.19 -11.02
CA ALA A 93 -5.90 12.40 -12.42
C ALA A 93 -5.13 11.20 -13.00
N TYR A 94 -4.20 10.61 -12.24
CA TYR A 94 -3.47 9.41 -12.65
C TYR A 94 -4.43 8.23 -12.92
N TYR A 95 -5.37 7.96 -12.01
CA TYR A 95 -6.33 6.87 -12.17
C TYR A 95 -7.44 7.16 -13.22
N ALA A 96 -7.72 8.43 -13.51
CA ALA A 96 -8.65 8.80 -14.58
C ALA A 96 -8.08 8.47 -15.97
N ASP A 97 -6.76 8.57 -16.14
CA ASP A 97 -6.07 8.15 -17.35
C ASP A 97 -5.76 6.64 -17.32
N LYS A 98 -6.72 5.85 -17.82
CA LYS A 98 -6.59 4.39 -17.88
C LYS A 98 -5.39 3.92 -18.70
N LYS A 99 -4.97 4.68 -19.72
CA LYS A 99 -3.79 4.32 -20.53
C LYS A 99 -2.49 4.34 -19.71
N ARG A 100 -2.45 5.14 -18.64
CA ARG A 100 -1.28 5.26 -17.76
C ARG A 100 -1.39 4.42 -16.50
N SER A 101 -2.59 4.13 -16.04
CA SER A 101 -2.84 3.49 -14.74
C SER A 101 -3.30 2.03 -14.81
N ASN A 102 -3.82 1.57 -15.96
CA ASN A 102 -4.17 0.18 -16.16
C ASN A 102 -2.91 -0.62 -16.53
N PRO A 103 -2.53 -1.66 -15.77
CA PRO A 103 -1.35 -2.47 -16.07
C PRO A 103 -1.42 -3.17 -17.44
N ASN A 104 -2.61 -3.33 -18.03
CA ASN A 104 -2.77 -3.91 -19.36
C ASN A 104 -2.58 -2.91 -20.51
N ASP A 105 -2.63 -1.60 -20.22
CA ASP A 105 -2.53 -0.53 -21.22
C ASP A 105 -1.17 0.19 -21.18
N VAL A 106 -0.34 -0.10 -20.17
CA VAL A 106 1.03 0.45 -20.09
C VAL A 106 1.98 -0.35 -21.00
N PRO A 107 2.90 0.32 -21.72
CA PRO A 107 3.92 -0.37 -22.50
C PRO A 107 4.76 -1.29 -21.60
N ASN A 108 5.01 -2.52 -22.03
CA ASN A 108 6.04 -3.35 -21.40
C ASN A 108 7.37 -2.60 -21.49
N TYR A 109 8.00 -2.31 -20.35
CA TYR A 109 9.34 -1.74 -20.35
C TYR A 109 10.31 -2.73 -21.00
N GLU A 110 11.10 -2.26 -21.97
CA GLU A 110 12.05 -3.07 -22.75
C GLU A 110 13.03 -3.84 -21.85
N VAL A 111 13.33 -3.31 -20.66
CA VAL A 111 14.21 -3.92 -19.65
C VAL A 111 13.70 -5.28 -19.14
N PHE A 112 12.40 -5.58 -19.26
CA PHE A 112 11.81 -6.86 -18.86
C PHE A 112 11.53 -7.79 -20.05
N SER A 113 12.03 -7.47 -21.25
CA SER A 113 11.99 -8.35 -22.42
C SER A 113 13.33 -8.33 -23.16
N PRO A 114 14.43 -8.82 -22.54
CA PRO A 114 15.68 -8.96 -23.26
C PRO A 114 15.51 -10.08 -24.32
N GLY A 115 15.57 -9.75 -25.61
CA GLY A 115 15.34 -10.71 -26.71
C GLY A 115 14.59 -10.17 -27.92
N LYS A 116 14.18 -8.89 -27.91
CA LYS A 116 14.43 -8.03 -29.07
C LYS A 116 15.85 -7.48 -28.99
#